data_AF-A0A218WGK4-F1
#
_entry.id   AF-A0A218WGK4-F1
#
_cell.length_a   1.000
_cell.length_b   1.000
_cell.length_c   1.000
_cell.angle_alpha   90.00
_cell.angle_beta   90.00
_cell.angle_gamma   90.00
#
_symmetry.space_group_name_H-M   'P 1'
#
loop_
_entity.id
_entity.type
_entity.pdbx_description
1 polymer ?
#
loop_
_entity_poly.entity_id
_entity_poly.type
_entity_poly.pdbx_seq_one_letter_code
_entity_poly.pdbx_strand_id
1 'polypeptide(L)'
;MYEDLVAASSFTSRIRSLANEDYPIDVPKNITTRMFIVVAVNEVQFNNANGSSTEFVLAPSLNNMSWPNPSTDVVMAYYRNLSGYYTDDFPDWPLAFYNFTANDPSKDSIVAFQATKLKVLNYNEELGVVF
;
A
#
# COMPACT_ATOMS: atom_id res chain seq x y z
N MET A 1 -18.17 -18.31 -7.70
CA MET A 1 -17.44 -17.08 -8.05
C MET A 1 -17.23 -17.13 -9.55
N TYR A 2 -17.81 -16.19 -10.31
CA TYR A 2 -17.70 -16.13 -11.78
C TYR A 2 -16.60 -15.13 -12.12
N GLU A 3 -15.38 -15.62 -12.33
CA GLU A 3 -14.21 -14.82 -12.66
C GLU A 3 -14.05 -14.76 -14.19
N ASP A 4 -14.78 -13.87 -14.86
CA ASP A 4 -14.59 -13.61 -16.30
C ASP A 4 -13.49 -12.57 -16.50
N LEU A 5 -12.24 -13.03 -16.35
CA LEU A 5 -11.05 -12.21 -16.49
C LEU A 5 -10.94 -11.60 -17.90
N VAL A 6 -11.47 -12.27 -18.93
CA VAL A 6 -11.43 -11.78 -20.31
C VAL A 6 -12.35 -10.58 -20.47
N ALA A 7 -13.59 -10.68 -19.97
CA ALA A 7 -14.52 -9.56 -19.98
C ALA A 7 -14.00 -8.38 -19.15
N ALA A 8 -13.46 -8.65 -17.95
CA ALA A 8 -12.89 -7.63 -17.07
C ALA A 8 -11.71 -6.90 -17.74
N SER A 9 -10.75 -7.64 -18.32
CA SER A 9 -9.59 -7.06 -19.02
C SER A 9 -10.00 -6.26 -20.26
N SER A 10 -10.94 -6.78 -21.05
CA SER A 10 -11.45 -6.08 -22.23
C SER A 10 -12.09 -4.74 -21.84
N PHE A 11 -12.87 -4.71 -20.77
CA PHE A 11 -13.48 -3.48 -20.27
C PHE A 11 -12.44 -2.49 -19.75
N THR A 12 -11.54 -2.91 -18.86
CA THR A 12 -10.56 -2.01 -18.24
C THR A 12 -9.58 -1.40 -19.25
N SER A 13 -9.23 -2.13 -20.32
CA SER A 13 -8.37 -1.63 -21.40
C SER A 13 -8.93 -0.41 -22.16
N ARG A 14 -10.24 -0.13 -22.02
CA ARG A 14 -10.93 0.96 -22.73
C ARG A 14 -11.02 2.25 -21.92
N ILE A 15 -10.61 2.23 -20.65
CA ILE A 15 -10.67 3.40 -19.78
C ILE A 15 -9.62 4.41 -20.24
N ARG A 16 -10.07 5.61 -20.62
CA ARG A 16 -9.23 6.74 -21.01
C ARG A 16 -9.91 8.05 -20.65
N SER A 17 -9.11 9.07 -20.32
CA SER A 17 -9.62 10.43 -20.13
C SER A 17 -10.18 10.99 -21.43
N LEU A 18 -11.12 11.95 -21.34
CA LEU A 18 -11.72 12.60 -22.50
C LEU A 18 -10.69 13.41 -23.31
N ALA A 19 -9.83 14.17 -22.62
CA ALA A 19 -8.65 14.84 -23.16
C ALA A 19 -8.87 15.59 -24.49
N ASN A 20 -9.72 16.62 -24.47
CA ASN A 20 -9.99 17.50 -25.61
C ASN A 20 -9.73 18.97 -25.24
N GLU A 21 -10.01 19.92 -26.14
CA GLU A 21 -9.75 21.36 -25.90
C GLU A 21 -10.56 21.95 -24.74
N ASP A 22 -11.82 21.52 -24.58
CA ASP A 22 -12.70 21.95 -23.48
C ASP A 22 -12.33 21.30 -22.13
N TYR A 23 -11.69 20.12 -22.17
CA TYR A 23 -11.29 19.30 -21.02
C TYR A 23 -9.84 18.81 -21.18
N PRO A 24 -8.84 19.71 -21.11
CA PRO A 24 -7.44 19.35 -21.26
C PRO A 24 -6.95 18.51 -20.07
N ILE A 25 -5.90 17.71 -20.32
CA ILE A 25 -5.25 16.90 -19.29
C ILE A 25 -3.77 17.27 -19.20
N ASP A 26 -3.26 17.33 -17.98
CA ASP A 26 -1.84 17.51 -17.70
C ASP A 26 -1.32 16.25 -17.01
N VAL A 27 -0.62 15.42 -17.78
CA VAL A 27 -0.05 14.16 -17.28
C VAL A 27 1.36 14.46 -16.75
N PRO A 28 1.69 14.13 -15.49
CA PRO A 28 3.04 14.26 -14.96
C PRO A 28 4.05 13.52 -15.85
N LYS A 29 5.09 14.22 -16.31
CA LYS A 29 6.12 13.67 -17.21
C LYS A 29 7.47 13.53 -16.52
N ASN A 30 7.69 14.26 -15.43
CA ASN A 30 8.97 14.33 -14.75
C ASN A 30 8.87 13.71 -13.35
N ILE A 31 8.75 12.38 -13.34
CA ILE A 31 8.60 11.62 -12.10
C ILE A 31 9.85 11.76 -11.22
N THR A 32 9.72 12.55 -10.15
CA THR A 32 10.77 12.80 -9.15
C THR A 32 10.86 11.67 -8.14
N THR A 33 9.73 11.01 -7.86
CA THR A 33 9.65 9.93 -6.86
C THR A 33 8.99 8.71 -7.46
N ARG A 34 9.61 7.55 -7.26
CA ARG A 34 9.13 6.26 -7.77
C ARG A 34 8.89 5.32 -6.61
N MET A 35 7.70 4.73 -6.59
CA MET A 35 7.34 3.73 -5.61
C MET A 35 6.91 2.46 -6.31
N PHE A 36 7.29 1.32 -5.74
CA PHE A 36 6.82 -0.01 -6.10
C PHE A 36 6.19 -0.61 -4.84
N ILE A 37 4.89 -0.85 -4.90
CA ILE A 37 4.08 -1.26 -3.77
C ILE A 37 3.56 -2.66 -4.02
N VAL A 38 4.12 -3.63 -3.30
CA VAL A 38 3.60 -5.00 -3.32
C VAL A 38 2.31 -5.03 -2.52
N VAL A 39 1.19 -5.31 -3.19
CA VAL A 39 -0.13 -5.49 -2.57
C VAL A 39 -0.35 -6.97 -2.31
N ALA A 40 -0.63 -7.32 -1.05
CA ALA A 40 -0.83 -8.72 -0.67
C ALA A 40 -1.86 -8.88 0.46
N VAL A 41 -2.39 -10.10 0.59
CA VAL A 41 -3.05 -10.56 1.81
C VAL A 41 -2.06 -11.46 2.53
N ASN A 42 -1.74 -11.11 3.77
CA ASN A 42 -0.73 -11.76 4.58
C ASN A 42 -1.30 -12.27 5.89
N GLU A 43 -0.59 -13.19 6.52
CA GLU A 43 -0.78 -13.50 7.93
C GLU A 43 -0.12 -12.44 8.79
N VAL A 44 -0.84 -11.95 9.80
CA VAL A 44 -0.35 -10.96 10.74
C VAL A 44 -0.53 -11.49 12.15
N GLN A 45 0.54 -11.41 12.93
CA GLN A 45 0.53 -11.81 14.32
C GLN A 45 -0.33 -10.82 15.13
N PHE A 46 -1.36 -11.33 15.80
CA PHE A 46 -2.22 -10.59 16.70
C PHE A 46 -2.13 -11.21 18.09
N ASN A 47 -1.83 -10.38 19.10
CA ASN A 47 -1.89 -10.80 20.50
C ASN A 47 -3.27 -10.45 21.06
N ASN A 48 -3.90 -11.39 21.76
CA ASN A 48 -5.16 -11.10 22.43
C ASN A 48 -4.98 -9.97 23.47
N ALA A 49 -6.08 -9.33 23.88
CA ALA A 49 -6.05 -8.17 24.78
C ALA A 49 -5.35 -8.43 26.13
N ASN A 50 -5.26 -9.71 26.55
CA ASN A 50 -4.63 -10.12 27.80
C ASN A 50 -3.20 -10.66 27.59
N GLY A 51 -2.68 -10.64 26.36
CA GLY A 51 -1.38 -11.18 25.97
C GLY A 51 -1.21 -12.70 26.16
N SER A 52 -2.30 -13.45 26.39
CA SER A 52 -2.22 -14.87 26.77
C SER A 52 -2.20 -15.83 25.57
N SER A 53 -2.62 -15.37 24.39
CA SER A 53 -2.50 -16.10 23.13
C SER A 53 -1.99 -15.19 22.02
N THR A 54 -1.19 -15.80 21.15
CA THR A 54 -0.77 -15.25 19.87
C THR A 54 -1.50 -16.02 18.78
N GLU A 55 -2.19 -15.30 17.91
CA GLU A 55 -2.91 -15.85 16.77
C GLU A 55 -2.42 -15.18 15.49
N PHE A 56 -2.52 -15.89 14.37
CA PHE A 56 -2.29 -15.33 13.04
C PHE A 56 -3.63 -15.11 12.37
N VAL A 57 -3.86 -13.89 11.90
CA VAL A 57 -5.07 -13.52 11.16
C VAL A 57 -4.70 -13.00 9.77
N LEU A 58 -5.57 -13.23 8.79
CA LEU A 58 -5.36 -12.69 7.45
C LEU A 58 -5.66 -11.18 7.45
N ALA A 59 -4.72 -10.38 6.95
CA ALA A 59 -4.85 -8.94 6.82
C ALA A 59 -4.17 -8.44 5.53
N PRO A 60 -4.68 -7.34 4.93
CA PRO A 60 -4.02 -6.72 3.79
C PRO A 60 -2.70 -6.07 4.20
N SER A 61 -1.72 -6.10 3.31
CA SER A 61 -0.44 -5.42 3.50
C SER A 61 0.01 -4.68 2.23
N LEU A 62 0.82 -3.64 2.44
CA LEU A 62 1.54 -2.91 1.40
C LEU A 62 3.03 -2.98 1.73
N ASN A 63 3.87 -3.46 0.80
CA ASN A 63 5.31 -3.66 1.05
C ASN A 63 5.61 -4.46 2.34
N ASN A 64 4.81 -5.49 2.61
CA ASN A 64 4.88 -6.36 3.79
C ASN A 64 4.56 -5.67 5.13
N MET A 65 3.83 -4.55 5.08
CA MET A 65 3.37 -3.80 6.25
C MET A 65 1.84 -3.78 6.29
N SER A 66 1.26 -4.33 7.34
CA SER A 66 -0.16 -4.26 7.64
C SER A 66 -0.43 -3.06 8.54
N TRP A 67 -1.45 -2.26 8.22
CA TRP A 67 -1.76 -1.02 8.93
C TRP A 67 -2.71 -1.25 10.13
N PRO A 68 -2.24 -1.15 11.39
CA PRO A 68 -3.14 -1.03 12.53
C PRO A 68 -3.60 0.43 12.68
N ASN A 69 -4.88 0.63 12.96
CA ASN A 69 -5.40 1.97 13.20
C ASN A 69 -4.77 2.56 14.48
N PRO A 70 -4.11 3.73 14.40
CA PRO A 70 -3.58 4.39 15.58
C PRO A 70 -4.72 4.90 16.48
N SER A 71 -4.44 5.07 17.77
CA SER A 71 -5.41 5.58 18.75
C SER A 71 -5.71 7.08 18.59
N THR A 72 -4.85 7.81 17.86
CA THR A 72 -5.05 9.21 17.48
C THR A 72 -4.98 9.32 15.96
N ASP A 73 -5.86 10.13 15.40
CA ASP A 73 -5.90 10.45 13.97
C ASP A 73 -4.54 10.98 13.47
N VAL A 74 -4.12 10.52 12.28
CA VAL A 74 -2.81 10.88 11.69
C VAL A 74 -2.72 12.38 11.40
N VAL A 75 -3.78 13.00 10.89
CA VAL A 75 -3.79 14.44 10.57
C VAL A 75 -3.66 15.26 11.86
N MET A 76 -4.37 14.86 12.92
CA MET A 76 -4.27 15.49 14.22
C MET A 76 -2.87 15.35 14.84
N ALA A 77 -2.29 14.14 14.79
CA ALA A 77 -0.95 13.88 15.29
C ALA A 77 0.10 14.70 14.53
N TYR A 78 -0.01 14.77 13.20
CA TYR A 78 0.85 15.62 12.36
C TYR A 78 0.71 17.11 12.71
N TYR A 79 -0.51 17.64 12.75
CA TYR A 79 -0.75 19.07 12.99
C TYR A 79 -0.30 19.53 14.37
N ARG A 80 -0.45 18.68 15.40
CA ARG A 80 -0.05 18.97 16.78
C ARG A 80 1.38 18.53 17.11
N ASN A 81 2.13 18.01 16.13
CA ASN A 81 3.47 17.48 16.31
C ASN A 81 3.56 16.44 17.45
N LEU A 82 2.61 15.51 17.49
CA LEU A 82 2.55 14.44 18.47
C LEU A 82 3.38 13.24 18.01
N SER A 83 4.26 12.74 18.87
CA SER A 83 5.07 11.54 18.61
C SER A 83 4.38 10.25 19.08
N GLY A 84 4.80 9.12 18.51
CA GLY A 84 4.37 7.78 18.94
C GLY A 84 3.11 7.23 18.28
N TYR A 85 2.47 7.99 17.38
CA TYR A 85 1.25 7.56 16.67
C TYR A 85 1.52 7.00 15.26
N TYR A 86 2.58 7.46 14.62
CA TYR A 86 3.04 6.97 13.31
C TYR A 86 4.55 7.23 13.16
N THR A 87 5.14 6.67 12.10
CA THR A 87 6.49 6.98 11.61
C THR A 87 6.41 7.36 10.13
N ASP A 88 7.35 8.16 9.62
CA ASP A 88 7.33 8.77 8.28
C ASP A 88 8.25 8.06 7.27
N ASP A 89 8.62 6.82 7.56
CA ASP A 89 9.60 6.00 6.83
C ASP A 89 8.95 4.81 6.10
N PHE A 90 7.73 4.99 5.56
CA PHE A 90 7.14 3.98 4.68
C PHE A 90 8.04 3.77 3.44
N PRO A 91 8.39 2.51 3.09
CA PRO A 91 9.40 2.26 2.09
C PRO A 91 8.85 2.42 0.67
N ASP A 92 9.63 3.09 -0.18
CA ASP A 92 9.31 3.27 -1.60
C ASP A 92 9.36 1.95 -2.39
N TRP A 93 10.06 0.94 -1.88
CA TRP A 93 10.23 -0.37 -2.50
C TRP A 93 10.01 -1.48 -1.47
N PRO A 94 9.62 -2.69 -1.87
CA PRO A 94 9.56 -3.81 -0.95
C PRO A 94 10.94 -4.08 -0.35
N LEU A 95 10.98 -4.40 0.94
CA LEU A 95 12.24 -4.68 1.64
C LEU A 95 12.94 -5.95 1.12
N ALA A 96 12.19 -6.83 0.46
CA ALA A 96 12.69 -8.02 -0.20
C ALA A 96 11.97 -8.24 -1.53
N PHE A 97 12.75 -8.51 -2.58
CA PHE A 97 12.22 -8.88 -3.88
C PHE A 97 12.12 -10.40 -4.00
N TYR A 98 11.00 -10.85 -4.56
CA TYR A 98 10.74 -12.24 -4.90
C TYR A 98 9.85 -12.29 -6.15
N ASN A 99 9.49 -13.49 -6.59
CA ASN A 99 8.49 -13.61 -7.65
C ASN A 99 7.09 -13.31 -7.08
N PHE A 100 6.68 -12.04 -7.12
CA PHE A 100 5.44 -11.53 -6.51
C PHE A 100 4.16 -12.22 -7.01
N THR A 101 4.20 -12.81 -8.21
CA THR A 101 3.04 -13.44 -8.87
C THR A 101 3.19 -14.96 -8.99
N ALA A 102 4.15 -15.56 -8.25
CA ALA A 102 4.26 -17.01 -8.18
C ALA A 102 3.01 -17.64 -7.56
N ASN A 103 2.61 -18.80 -8.08
CA ASN A 103 1.48 -19.56 -7.52
C ASN A 103 1.75 -20.08 -6.10
N ASP A 104 3.03 -20.27 -5.74
CA ASP A 104 3.47 -20.71 -4.42
C ASP A 104 4.43 -19.67 -3.82
N PRO A 105 3.94 -18.79 -2.93
CA PRO A 105 4.74 -17.74 -2.33
C PRO A 105 5.76 -18.30 -1.33
N SER A 106 6.94 -17.68 -1.25
CA SER A 106 7.94 -18.06 -0.24
C SER A 106 7.40 -17.82 1.17
N LYS A 107 7.80 -18.63 2.15
CA LYS A 107 7.33 -18.50 3.55
C LYS A 107 7.52 -17.08 4.12
N ASP A 108 8.64 -16.44 3.79
CA ASP A 108 8.96 -15.09 4.25
C ASP A 108 8.06 -14.00 3.64
N SER A 109 7.37 -14.31 2.54
CA SER A 109 6.39 -13.42 1.91
C SER A 109 4.97 -13.59 2.44
N ILE A 110 4.73 -14.58 3.33
CA ILE A 110 3.40 -14.89 3.88
C ILE A 110 3.09 -14.03 5.10
N VAL A 111 4.09 -13.72 5.93
CA VAL A 111 3.89 -13.00 7.20
C VAL A 111 4.26 -11.52 7.06
N ALA A 112 3.32 -10.64 7.42
CA ALA A 112 3.50 -9.19 7.41
C ALA A 112 3.64 -8.60 8.81
N PHE A 113 4.33 -7.47 8.90
CA PHE A 113 4.52 -6.73 10.15
C PHE A 113 3.41 -5.71 10.36
N GLN A 114 2.91 -5.57 11.58
CA GLN A 114 2.03 -4.45 11.93
C GLN A 114 2.86 -3.17 12.07
N ALA A 115 2.55 -2.16 11.26
CA ALA A 115 3.24 -0.87 11.31
C ALA A 115 2.34 0.29 10.85
N THR A 116 2.37 1.40 11.59
CA THR A 116 1.72 2.66 11.21
C THR A 116 2.78 3.58 10.58
N LYS A 117 3.09 3.33 9.30
CA LYS A 117 4.15 4.01 8.53
C LYS A 117 3.56 4.83 7.39
N LEU A 118 3.95 6.10 7.30
CA LEU A 118 3.53 7.04 6.28
C LEU A 118 4.66 7.31 5.28
N LYS A 119 4.28 7.60 4.04
CA LYS A 119 5.17 8.25 3.08
C LYS A 119 4.88 9.75 3.13
N VAL A 120 5.84 10.54 3.63
CA VAL A 120 5.76 12.00 3.55
C VAL A 120 6.32 12.45 2.20
N LEU A 121 5.57 13.29 1.50
CA LEU A 121 5.92 13.87 0.22
C LEU A 121 6.05 15.37 0.35
N ASN A 122 6.98 15.96 -0.38
CA ASN A 122 7.08 17.40 -0.46
C ASN A 122 5.99 17.97 -1.36
N TYR A 123 5.67 19.24 -1.16
CA TYR A 123 4.82 19.97 -2.08
C TYR A 123 5.44 19.99 -3.49
N ASN A 124 4.61 19.79 -4.53
CA ASN A 124 5.00 19.68 -5.95
C ASN A 124 5.86 18.46 -6.33
N GLU A 125 5.94 17.43 -5.49
CA GLU A 125 6.59 16.18 -5.86
C GLU A 125 5.75 15.40 -6.89
N GLU A 126 6.32 15.06 -8.05
CA GLU A 126 5.66 14.24 -9.08
C GLU A 126 5.92 12.75 -8.79
N LEU A 127 4.87 12.02 -8.48
CA LEU A 127 4.94 10.64 -8.03
C LEU A 127 4.51 9.64 -9.12
N GLY A 128 5.32 8.62 -9.33
CA GLY A 128 4.97 7.42 -10.09
C GLY A 128 4.88 6.22 -9.15
N VAL A 129 3.68 5.66 -9.00
CA VAL A 129 3.46 4.47 -8.17
C VAL A 129 3.13 3.29 -9.08
N VAL A 130 3.84 2.18 -8.88
CA VAL A 130 3.53 0.88 -9.47
C VAL A 130 3.00 -0.01 -8.36
N PHE A 131 1.87 -0.64 -8.62
CA PHE A 131 1.27 -1.66 -7.77
C PHE A 131 1.38 -3.02 -8.46
#